data_AF-A0A5C8SZX0-F1
#
_entry.id   AF-A0A5C8SZX0-F1
#
_cell.length_a   1.000
_cell.length_b   1.000
_cell.length_c   1.000
_cell.angle_alpha   90.00
_cell.angle_beta   90.00
_cell.angle_gamma   90.00
#
_symmetry.space_group_name_H-M   'P 1'
#
loop_
_entity.id
_entity.type
_entity.pdbx_description
1 polymer ?
#
loop_
_entity_poly.entity_id
_entity_poly.type
_entity_poly.pdbx_seq_one_letter_code
_entity_poly.pdbx_strand_id
1 'polypeptide(L)' 'AARLALVAYARHVFTDYDDLLAEGYDRDSARHFVLDALNAVLAGWGAAPIPEAEASDEADTP' A
#
# COMPACT_ATOMS: atom_id res chain seq x y z
N ALA A 1 -2.08 -17.02 4.09
CA ALA A 1 -1.97 -15.60 4.50
C ALA A 1 -0.54 -15.02 4.47
N ALA A 2 0.47 -15.69 3.87
CA ALA A 2 1.87 -15.21 3.90
C ALA A 2 2.11 -13.94 3.05
N ARG A 3 1.48 -13.85 1.87
CA ARG A 3 1.65 -12.69 0.95
C ARG A 3 1.11 -11.39 1.53
N LEU A 4 -0.09 -11.42 2.11
CA LEU A 4 -0.71 -10.23 2.70
C LEU A 4 0.10 -9.69 3.89
N ALA A 5 0.67 -10.59 4.70
CA ALA A 5 1.56 -10.19 5.79
C ALA A 5 2.85 -9.53 5.28
N LEU A 6 3.46 -10.07 4.21
CA LEU A 6 4.64 -9.47 3.57
C LEU A 6 4.31 -8.08 2.99
N VAL A 7 3.18 -7.94 2.31
CA VAL A 7 2.72 -6.67 1.75
C VAL A 7 2.48 -5.64 2.84
N ALA A 8 1.80 -6.02 3.93
CA ALA A 8 1.57 -5.14 5.07
C ALA A 8 2.89 -4.67 5.68
N TYR A 9 3.82 -5.60 5.94
CA TYR A 9 5.16 -5.27 6.42
C TYR A 9 5.88 -4.29 5.49
N ALA A 10 5.84 -4.56 4.18
CA ALA A 10 6.54 -3.72 3.22
C ALA A 10 5.97 -2.29 3.17
N ARG A 11 4.65 -2.14 3.29
CA ARG A 11 3.98 -0.85 3.38
C ARG A 11 4.45 -0.08 4.62
N HIS A 12 4.46 -0.69 5.78
CA HIS A 12 4.84 0.01 7.02
C HIS A 12 6.34 0.34 7.08
N VAL A 13 7.21 -0.51 6.53
CA VAL A 13 8.67 -0.40 6.74
C VAL A 13 9.41 0.30 5.59
N PHE A 14 8.92 0.21 4.36
CA PHE A 14 9.60 0.75 3.18
C PHE A 14 8.84 1.90 2.51
N THR A 15 7.80 2.43 3.14
CA THR A 15 7.05 3.59 2.63
C THR A 15 6.65 4.52 3.76
N ASP A 16 6.26 5.75 3.43
CA ASP A 16 5.85 6.79 4.38
C ASP A 16 4.42 6.58 4.92
N TYR A 17 3.91 5.34 4.88
CA TYR A 17 2.53 5.03 5.25
C TYR A 17 2.20 5.44 6.69
N ASP A 18 3.10 5.17 7.64
CA ASP A 18 2.89 5.50 9.05
C ASP A 18 2.96 7.02 9.29
N ASP A 19 3.81 7.73 8.53
CA ASP A 19 3.91 9.19 8.59
C ASP A 19 2.63 9.85 8.05
N LEU A 20 2.10 9.37 6.91
CA LEU A 20 0.83 9.84 6.37
C LEU A 20 -0.33 9.64 7.35
N LEU A 21 -0.37 8.50 8.05
CA LEU A 21 -1.38 8.28 9.10
C LEU A 21 -1.19 9.23 10.29
N ALA A 22 0.06 9.52 10.69
CA ALA A 22 0.36 10.47 11.76
C ALA A 22 -0.01 11.92 11.37
N GLU A 23 0.07 12.26 10.09
CA GLU A 23 -0.36 13.54 9.52
C GLU A 23 -1.89 13.68 9.42
N GLY A 24 -2.64 12.60 9.66
CA GLY A 24 -4.10 12.59 9.68
C GLY A 24 -4.76 12.18 8.36
N TYR A 25 -3.99 11.65 7.40
CA TYR A 25 -4.58 11.02 6.23
C TYR A 25 -5.36 9.78 6.64
N ASP A 26 -6.47 9.53 5.94
CA ASP A 26 -7.18 8.27 6.08
C ASP A 26 -6.38 7.13 5.42
N ARG A 27 -6.79 5.89 5.73
CA ARG A 27 -6.05 4.70 5.28
C ARG A 27 -6.10 4.50 3.77
N ASP A 28 -7.18 4.92 3.12
CA ASP A 28 -7.37 4.74 1.68
C ASP A 28 -6.45 5.71 0.93
N SER A 29 -6.51 6.99 1.29
CA SER A 29 -5.57 8.01 0.81
C SER A 29 -4.12 7.59 1.03
N ALA A 30 -3.77 7.17 2.25
CA ALA A 30 -2.40 6.76 2.57
C ALA A 30 -1.94 5.54 1.75
N ARG A 31 -2.81 4.55 1.50
CA ARG A 31 -2.51 3.39 0.65
C ARG A 31 -2.30 3.79 -0.80
N HIS A 32 -3.11 4.72 -1.30
CA HIS A 32 -2.97 5.24 -2.65
C HIS A 32 -1.63 5.96 -2.84
N PHE A 33 -1.26 6.87 -1.93
CA PHE A 33 0.01 7.60 -2.02
C PHE A 33 1.26 6.71 -1.99
N VAL A 34 1.25 5.65 -1.20
CA VAL A 34 2.41 4.75 -1.07
C VAL A 34 2.43 3.62 -2.10
N LEU A 35 1.41 3.49 -2.94
CA LEU A 35 1.24 2.35 -3.86
C LEU A 35 2.43 2.19 -4.81
N ASP A 36 2.90 3.29 -5.40
CA ASP A 36 4.03 3.27 -6.34
C ASP A 36 5.34 2.89 -5.64
N ALA A 37 5.60 3.45 -4.47
CA ALA A 37 6.77 3.13 -3.65
C ALA A 37 6.75 1.65 -3.22
N LEU A 38 5.59 1.16 -2.78
CA LEU A 38 5.38 -0.23 -2.42
C LEU A 38 5.60 -1.17 -3.61
N ASN A 39 5.08 -0.84 -4.79
CA ASN A 39 5.25 -1.62 -6.00
C ASN A 39 6.71 -1.64 -6.47
N ALA A 40 7.46 -0.55 -6.30
CA ALA A 40 8.90 -0.52 -6.58
C ALA A 40 9.68 -1.49 -5.66
N VAL A 41 9.34 -1.53 -4.37
CA VAL A 41 9.93 -2.45 -3.39
C VAL A 41 9.61 -3.91 -3.76
N LEU A 42 8.34 -4.21 -4.04
CA LEU A 42 7.90 -5.55 -4.43
C LEU A 42 8.58 -6.02 -5.73
N ALA A 43 8.68 -5.14 -6.73
CA ALA A 43 9.38 -5.42 -7.97
C ALA A 43 10.87 -5.70 -7.74
N GLY A 44 11.52 -4.97 -6.84
CA GLY A 44 12.90 -5.23 -6.42
C GLY A 44 13.10 -6.61 -5.78
N TRP A 45 12.05 -7.17 -5.16
CA TRP A 45 12.06 -8.54 -4.62
C TRP A 45 11.61 -9.61 -5.63
N GLY A 46 11.24 -9.22 -6.86
CA GLY A 46 10.66 -10.11 -7.85
C GLY A 46 9.24 -10.57 -7.53
N ALA A 47 8.54 -9.87 -6.63
CA ALA A 47 7.15 -10.15 -6.29
C ALA A 47 6.19 -9.45 -7.26
N ALA A 48 5.01 -10.05 -7.47
CA ALA A 48 3.96 -9.43 -8.29
C ALA A 48 3.50 -8.09 -7.68
N PRO A 49 3.30 -7.04 -8.49
CA PRO A 49 2.79 -5.75 -8.03
C PRO A 49 1.34 -5.85 -7.56
N ILE A 50 0.89 -4.83 -6.84
CA ILE A 50 -0.49 -4.67 -6.41
C ILE A 50 -1.19 -3.73 -7.40
N PRO A 51 -2.31 -4.15 -8.01
CA PRO A 51 -3.11 -3.28 -8.87
C PRO A 51 -3.79 -2.18 -8.04
N GLU A 52 -3.95 -1.01 -8.66
CA GLU A 52 -4.56 0.17 -8.02
C GLU A 52 -5.97 -0.10 -7.48
N ALA A 53 -6.77 -0.92 -8.18
CA ALA A 53 -8.11 -1.34 -7.77
C ALA A 53 -8.14 -2.14 -6.45
N GLU A 54 -7.03 -2.77 -6.05
CA GLU A 54 -6.94 -3.49 -4.76
C GLU A 54 -6.34 -2.60 -3.65
N ALA A 55 -5.77 -1.43 -4.01
CA ALA A 55 -5.17 -0.51 -3.06
C ALA A 55 -6.21 0.41 -2.41
N SER A 56 -7.23 0.77 -3.19
CA SER A 56 -8.45 1.43 -2.72
C SER A 56 -9.48 0.37 -2.29
N ASP A 57 -9.87 0.32 -1.02
CA ASP A 57 -11.00 -0.53 -0.59
C ASP A 57 -12.30 0.16 -1.05
N GLU A 58 -12.64 0.02 -2.34
CA GLU A 58 -13.95 0.27 -2.97
C GLU A 58 -14.65 1.57 -2.53
N ALA A 59 -14.17 2.71 -3.02
CA ALA A 59 -14.94 3.95 -3.02
C ALA A 59 -15.87 3.97 -4.25
N ASP A 60 -17.18 4.02 -3.98
CA ASP A 60 -18.31 4.31 -4.90
C ASP A 60 -19.08 3.08 -5.45
N THR A 61 -20.02 2.61 -4.63
CA THR A 61 -21.19 1.84 -5.11
C THR A 61 -22.18 2.83 -5.77
N PRO A 62 -22.63 2.61 -7.02
CA PRO A 62 -23.59 3.50 -7.69
C PRO A 62 -24.99 3.50 -7.06
#